data_AF-A0A316K1D8-F1
#
_entry.id   AF-A0A316K1D8-F1
#
_cell.length_a   1.000
_cell.length_b   1.000
_cell.length_c   1.000
_cell.angle_alpha   90.00
_cell.angle_beta   90.00
_cell.angle_gamma   90.00
#
_symmetry.space_group_name_H-M   'P 1'
#
loop_
_entity.id
_entity.type
_entity.pdbx_description
1 polymer ?
#
loop_
_entity_poly.entity_id
_entity_poly.type
_entity_poly.pdbx_seq_one_letter_code
_entity_poly.pdbx_strand_id
1 'polypeptide(L)'
;MADLLLEGIPVLDLLEITSSTTAVAQRIQRDQSSVSRIYRHVSQVLNLDFQKRSNGLYQAQANQPLLASLRLASQQMRLALMPSQLRWLHSLDEPLLLGDLGLRLPPALPLTGSRQPERLAALLEGRLLDLVLLSEPPLLPASSALISRPVAGERIYALLRQDLIQTPAIQQVLDLQSP
;
A
#
# COMPACT_ATOMS: atom_id res chain seq x y z
N MET A 1 -12.34 8.34 19.63
CA MET A 1 -11.29 8.95 18.79
C MET A 1 -10.67 7.84 17.97
N ALA A 2 -10.46 8.03 16.67
CA ALA A 2 -9.82 7.01 15.84
C ALA A 2 -8.38 6.77 16.33
N ASP A 3 -7.95 5.51 16.43
CA ASP A 3 -6.56 5.20 16.71
C ASP A 3 -5.69 5.76 15.59
N LEU A 4 -4.70 6.59 15.93
CA LEU A 4 -3.87 7.26 14.94
C LEU A 4 -3.13 6.24 14.05
N LEU A 5 -2.57 5.19 14.63
CA LEU A 5 -1.73 4.21 13.94
C LEU A 5 -2.56 3.15 13.23
N LEU A 6 -3.68 2.73 13.81
CA LEU A 6 -4.51 1.65 13.27
C LEU A 6 -5.65 2.12 12.37
N GLU A 7 -6.04 3.40 12.44
CA GLU A 7 -7.09 3.99 11.60
C GLU A 7 -6.65 5.26 10.88
N GLY A 8 -5.98 6.19 11.57
CA GLY A 8 -5.64 7.52 11.03
C GLY A 8 -4.68 7.50 9.84
N ILE A 9 -3.46 6.99 10.07
CA ILE A 9 -2.44 6.79 9.02
C ILE A 9 -2.97 5.94 7.85
N PRO A 10 -3.65 4.80 8.08
CA PRO A 10 -4.29 4.04 7.01
C PRO A 10 -5.23 4.86 6.11
N VAL A 11 -6.01 5.78 6.68
CA VAL A 11 -6.91 6.63 5.89
C VAL A 11 -6.12 7.61 5.01
N LEU A 12 -5.02 8.18 5.51
CA LEU A 12 -4.15 9.02 4.68
C LEU A 12 -3.59 8.24 3.50
N ASP A 13 -3.03 7.06 3.76
CA ASP A 13 -2.40 6.24 2.74
C ASP A 13 -3.41 5.80 1.66
N LEU A 14 -4.62 5.41 2.06
CA LEU A 14 -5.71 5.10 1.12
C LEU A 14 -6.09 6.30 0.25
N LEU A 15 -6.05 7.52 0.79
CA LEU A 15 -6.30 8.73 0.02
C LEU A 15 -5.16 9.05 -0.94
N GLU A 16 -3.90 8.80 -0.57
CA GLU A 16 -2.75 8.98 -1.48
C GLU A 16 -2.75 7.97 -2.64
N ILE A 17 -3.30 6.77 -2.41
CA ILE A 17 -3.39 5.71 -3.41
C ILE A 17 -4.57 5.95 -4.37
N THR A 18 -5.75 6.21 -3.81
CA THR A 18 -7.03 6.24 -4.57
C THR A 18 -7.43 7.63 -5.03
N SER A 19 -6.90 8.68 -4.40
CA SER A 19 -7.27 10.07 -4.65
C SER A 19 -8.76 10.39 -4.49
N SER A 20 -9.50 9.54 -3.76
CA SER A 20 -10.96 9.58 -3.67
C SER A 20 -11.47 9.25 -2.27
N THR A 21 -12.02 10.24 -1.57
CA THR A 21 -12.67 10.03 -0.27
C THR A 21 -13.85 9.06 -0.35
N THR A 22 -14.56 9.02 -1.47
CA THR A 22 -15.66 8.07 -1.71
C THR A 22 -15.15 6.63 -1.82
N ALA A 23 -14.06 6.40 -2.55
CA ALA A 23 -13.46 5.07 -2.67
C ALA A 23 -12.93 4.58 -1.32
N VAL A 24 -12.28 5.47 -0.55
CA VAL A 24 -11.83 5.15 0.80
C VAL A 24 -13.00 4.83 1.74
N ALA A 25 -14.06 5.62 1.69
CA ALA A 25 -15.27 5.45 2.51
C ALA A 25 -15.91 4.07 2.29
N GLN A 26 -16.13 3.70 1.03
CA GLN A 26 -16.63 2.37 0.66
C GLN A 26 -15.71 1.26 1.17
N ARG A 27 -14.39 1.47 1.07
CA ARG A 27 -13.40 0.47 1.45
C ARG A 27 -13.38 0.15 2.94
N ILE A 28 -13.45 1.19 3.77
CA ILE A 28 -13.42 1.06 5.23
C ILE A 28 -14.82 0.96 5.83
N GLN A 29 -15.86 0.87 4.99
CA GLN A 29 -17.27 0.81 5.38
C GLN A 29 -17.66 1.95 6.33
N ARG A 30 -17.27 3.19 5.97
CA ARG A 30 -17.63 4.41 6.69
C ARG A 30 -18.21 5.45 5.74
N ASP A 31 -18.84 6.47 6.30
CA ASP A 31 -19.28 7.62 5.52
C ASP A 31 -18.09 8.44 4.98
N GLN A 32 -18.27 9.05 3.80
CA GLN A 32 -17.30 9.98 3.22
C GLN A 32 -16.99 11.17 4.14
N SER A 33 -17.98 11.63 4.91
CA SER A 33 -17.81 12.69 5.90
C SER A 33 -16.88 12.25 7.04
N SER A 34 -16.96 10.98 7.47
CA SER A 34 -16.09 10.39 8.48
C SER A 34 -14.65 10.29 7.99
N VAL A 35 -14.43 9.82 6.76
CA VAL A 35 -13.09 9.84 6.12
C VAL A 35 -12.53 11.26 6.11
N SER A 36 -13.36 12.24 5.74
CA SER A 36 -12.94 13.64 5.66
C SER A 36 -12.57 14.23 7.02
N ARG A 37 -13.31 13.89 8.07
CA ARG A 37 -12.99 14.28 9.44
C ARG A 37 -11.68 13.65 9.91
N ILE A 38 -11.48 12.35 9.65
CA ILE A 38 -10.27 11.62 10.07
C ILE A 38 -9.03 12.24 9.44
N TYR A 39 -8.97 12.35 8.11
CA TYR A 39 -7.74 12.85 7.47
C TYR A 39 -7.44 14.30 7.86
N ARG A 40 -8.46 15.16 8.00
CA ARG A 40 -8.27 16.56 8.43
C ARG A 40 -7.75 16.63 9.85
N HIS A 41 -8.32 15.84 10.76
CA HIS A 41 -7.87 15.77 12.14
C HIS A 41 -6.43 15.27 12.24
N VAL A 42 -6.10 14.16 11.57
CA VAL A 42 -4.73 13.61 11.54
C VAL A 42 -3.75 14.63 10.93
N SER A 43 -4.12 15.25 9.82
CA SER A 43 -3.33 16.31 9.16
C SER A 43 -3.03 17.47 10.11
N GLN A 44 -4.03 17.92 10.87
CA GLN A 44 -3.88 19.01 11.82
C GLN A 44 -3.02 18.61 13.03
N VAL A 45 -3.29 17.46 13.65
CA VAL A 45 -2.57 16.98 14.84
C VAL A 45 -1.09 16.76 14.54
N LEU A 46 -0.78 16.25 13.34
CA LEU A 46 0.59 15.95 12.93
C LEU A 46 1.24 17.07 12.11
N ASN A 47 0.53 18.18 11.88
CA ASN A 47 0.95 19.30 11.05
C ASN A 47 1.52 18.86 9.68
N LEU A 48 0.75 18.08 8.94
CA LEU A 48 1.19 17.45 7.67
C LEU A 48 0.92 18.32 6.43
N ASP A 49 0.05 19.33 6.53
CA ASP A 49 -0.55 20.00 5.36
C ASP A 49 -1.04 18.99 4.30
N PHE A 50 -1.79 17.99 4.77
CA PHE A 50 -2.31 16.91 3.92
C PHE A 50 -3.57 17.36 3.17
N GLN A 51 -3.46 17.46 1.85
CA GLN A 51 -4.53 17.96 0.99
C GLN A 51 -4.43 17.41 -0.43
N LYS A 52 -5.52 17.53 -1.20
CA LYS A 52 -5.55 17.18 -2.62
C LYS A 52 -4.83 18.28 -3.41
N ARG A 53 -3.79 17.90 -4.13
CA ARG A 53 -2.95 18.80 -4.93
C ARG A 53 -3.56 19.04 -6.31
N SER A 54 -2.96 19.96 -7.07
CA SER A 54 -3.38 20.29 -8.43
C SER A 54 -3.29 19.11 -9.41
N ASN A 55 -2.38 18.16 -9.16
CA ASN A 55 -2.28 16.90 -9.90
C ASN A 55 -3.39 15.88 -9.53
N GLY A 56 -4.33 16.27 -8.66
CA GLY A 56 -5.44 15.44 -8.24
C GLY A 56 -5.08 14.38 -7.19
N LEU A 57 -3.86 14.35 -6.65
CA LEU A 57 -3.45 13.39 -5.63
C LEU A 57 -3.51 14.01 -4.23
N TYR A 58 -3.94 13.23 -3.24
CA TYR A 58 -3.74 13.62 -1.84
C TYR A 58 -2.28 13.37 -1.44
N GLN A 59 -1.64 14.35 -0.79
CA GLN A 59 -0.25 14.26 -0.35
C GLN A 59 -0.02 15.15 0.88
N ALA A 60 0.88 14.73 1.77
CA ALA A 60 1.42 15.60 2.81
C ALA A 60 2.47 16.56 2.22
N GLN A 61 2.54 17.79 2.74
CA GLN A 61 3.54 18.79 2.34
C GLN A 61 4.46 19.22 3.49
N ALA A 62 4.15 18.83 4.71
CA ALA A 62 4.97 19.07 5.89
C ALA A 62 5.18 17.79 6.70
N ASN A 63 6.21 17.80 7.55
CA ASN A 63 6.50 16.75 8.51
C ASN A 63 6.62 15.33 7.90
N GLN A 64 7.18 15.22 6.70
CA GLN A 64 7.39 13.96 6.00
C GLN A 64 8.21 12.94 6.81
N PRO A 65 9.28 13.33 7.55
CA PRO A 65 10.02 12.38 8.39
C PRO A 65 9.15 11.76 9.50
N LEU A 66 8.25 12.56 10.10
CA LEU A 66 7.31 12.07 11.10
C LEU A 66 6.30 11.11 10.47
N LEU A 67 5.70 11.48 9.33
CA LEU A 67 4.77 10.62 8.61
C LEU A 67 5.42 9.28 8.22
N ALA A 68 6.66 9.30 7.73
CA ALA A 68 7.41 8.09 7.40
C ALA A 68 7.61 7.18 8.64
N SER A 69 7.93 7.76 9.79
CA SER A 69 8.09 7.03 11.05
C SER A 69 6.76 6.41 11.53
N LEU A 70 5.67 7.16 11.41
CA LEU A 70 4.34 6.68 11.79
C LEU A 70 3.82 5.59 10.84
N ARG A 71 4.16 5.66 9.55
CA ARG A 71 3.86 4.60 8.57
C ARG A 71 4.61 3.32 8.90
N LEU A 72 5.90 3.41 9.24
CA LEU A 72 6.68 2.26 9.71
C LEU A 72 6.02 1.63 10.95
N ALA A 73 5.69 2.43 11.97
CA ALA A 73 5.05 1.93 13.18
C ALA A 73 3.67 1.30 12.89
N SER A 74 2.84 1.97 12.08
CA SER A 74 1.52 1.48 11.66
C SER A 74 1.62 0.13 10.93
N GLN A 75 2.59 -0.01 10.03
CA GLN A 75 2.85 -1.26 9.32
C GLN A 75 3.31 -2.36 10.27
N GLN A 76 4.25 -2.08 11.16
CA GLN A 76 4.73 -3.06 12.13
C GLN A 76 3.60 -3.54 13.06
N MET A 77 2.81 -2.63 13.61
CA MET A 77 1.67 -2.97 14.46
C MET A 77 0.65 -3.82 13.72
N ARG A 78 0.31 -3.45 12.47
CA ARG A 78 -0.62 -4.22 11.66
C ARG A 78 -0.09 -5.63 11.38
N LEU A 79 1.17 -5.76 10.95
CA LEU A 79 1.76 -7.06 10.65
C LEU A 79 1.94 -7.92 11.90
N ALA A 80 2.09 -7.32 13.08
CA ALA A 80 2.10 -8.06 14.34
C ALA A 80 0.69 -8.55 14.75
N LEU A 81 -0.33 -7.71 14.59
CA LEU A 81 -1.71 -8.04 14.98
C LEU A 81 -2.40 -8.99 14.00
N MET A 82 -2.14 -8.81 12.72
CA MET A 82 -2.74 -9.59 11.62
C MET A 82 -1.66 -9.92 10.59
N PRO A 83 -0.77 -10.88 10.89
CA PRO A 83 0.36 -11.21 10.02
C PRO A 83 -0.04 -11.57 8.60
N SER A 84 -1.21 -12.17 8.43
CA SER A 84 -1.79 -12.59 7.15
C SER A 84 -2.46 -11.47 6.33
N GLN A 85 -2.59 -10.26 6.88
CA GLN A 85 -3.19 -9.13 6.17
C GLN A 85 -2.11 -8.22 5.58
N LEU A 86 -1.51 -8.64 4.46
CA LEU A 86 -0.78 -7.71 3.60
C LEU A 86 -1.72 -6.61 3.15
N ARG A 87 -1.28 -5.35 3.28
CA ARG A 87 -2.03 -4.23 2.73
C ARG A 87 -1.62 -4.01 1.29
N TRP A 88 -2.68 -3.85 0.49
CA TRP A 88 -2.65 -3.26 -0.85
C TRP A 88 -1.65 -3.96 -1.76
N LEU A 89 -1.93 -5.23 -1.98
CA LEU A 89 -1.46 -5.92 -3.15
C LEU A 89 -2.02 -5.25 -4.40
N HIS A 90 -1.17 -4.85 -5.33
CA HIS A 90 -1.59 -4.44 -6.66
C HIS A 90 -1.16 -5.48 -7.68
N SER A 91 -2.11 -5.99 -8.47
CA SER A 91 -1.82 -6.68 -9.74
C SER A 91 -2.09 -5.70 -10.86
N LEU A 92 -1.09 -5.44 -11.70
CA LEU A 92 -1.25 -4.56 -12.86
C LEU A 92 -2.06 -5.19 -13.98
N ASP A 93 -2.05 -6.53 -14.07
CA ASP A 93 -2.34 -7.19 -15.33
C ASP A 93 -3.52 -8.16 -15.24
N GLU A 94 -3.72 -8.89 -14.14
CA GLU A 94 -4.92 -9.73 -14.00
C GLU A 94 -5.42 -9.92 -12.55
N PRO A 95 -6.71 -9.67 -12.27
CA PRO A 95 -7.37 -10.13 -11.05
C PRO A 95 -7.63 -11.64 -11.03
N LEU A 96 -7.59 -12.32 -12.19
CA LEU A 96 -7.86 -13.76 -12.34
C LEU A 96 -6.71 -14.64 -11.82
N LEU A 97 -5.45 -14.31 -12.13
CA LEU A 97 -4.29 -15.08 -11.66
C LEU A 97 -4.17 -15.18 -10.13
N LEU A 98 -4.76 -14.24 -9.40
CA LEU A 98 -4.66 -14.16 -7.95
C LEU A 98 -5.70 -15.02 -7.21
N GLY A 99 -6.84 -15.28 -7.84
CA GLY A 99 -7.87 -16.18 -7.31
C GLY A 99 -7.38 -17.62 -7.23
N ASP A 100 -6.58 -18.03 -8.21
CA ASP A 100 -6.00 -19.38 -8.31
C ASP A 100 -4.89 -19.63 -7.28
N LEU A 101 -4.25 -18.57 -6.77
CA LEU A 101 -3.16 -18.66 -5.79
C LEU A 101 -3.64 -18.83 -4.35
N GLY A 102 -4.95 -18.97 -4.11
CA GLY A 102 -5.52 -19.18 -2.77
C GLY A 102 -5.34 -18.00 -1.80
N LEU A 103 -4.78 -16.88 -2.26
CA LEU A 103 -4.58 -15.69 -1.46
C LEU A 103 -5.88 -14.89 -1.37
N ARG A 104 -6.41 -14.73 -0.15
CA ARG A 104 -7.50 -13.78 0.12
C ARG A 104 -6.94 -12.36 0.09
N LEU A 105 -6.85 -11.81 -1.10
CA LEU A 105 -6.29 -10.49 -1.29
C LEU A 105 -7.34 -9.42 -1.04
N PRO A 106 -6.95 -8.30 -0.40
CA PRO A 106 -7.81 -7.13 -0.34
C PRO A 106 -8.19 -6.71 -1.77
N PRO A 107 -9.47 -6.35 -2.05
CA PRO A 107 -9.87 -5.78 -3.33
C PRO A 107 -8.87 -4.76 -3.85
N ALA A 108 -8.43 -4.95 -5.10
CA ALA A 108 -7.48 -4.06 -5.76
C ALA A 108 -8.03 -2.63 -5.74
N LEU A 109 -7.22 -1.69 -5.25
CA LEU A 109 -7.59 -0.28 -5.27
C LEU A 109 -7.36 0.26 -6.70
N PRO A 110 -8.25 1.13 -7.20
CA PRO A 110 -7.95 1.88 -8.40
C PRO A 110 -6.76 2.80 -8.10
N LEU A 111 -5.57 2.35 -8.50
CA LEU A 111 -4.33 3.10 -8.40
C LEU A 111 -4.30 4.13 -9.52
N THR A 112 -4.35 5.40 -9.16
CA THR A 112 -4.22 6.48 -10.15
C THR A 112 -2.78 6.46 -10.69
N GLY A 113 -2.61 6.22 -11.99
CA GLY A 113 -1.28 6.10 -12.62
C GLY A 113 -0.58 4.76 -12.35
N SER A 114 -1.34 3.68 -12.08
CA SER A 114 -0.81 2.33 -11.79
C SER A 114 0.26 1.83 -12.76
N ARG A 115 0.19 2.22 -14.03
CA ARG A 115 1.11 1.76 -15.09
C ARG A 115 2.48 2.45 -15.07
N GLN A 116 2.78 3.30 -14.09
CA GLN A 116 4.06 3.99 -13.98
C GLN A 116 4.96 3.28 -12.94
N PRO A 117 6.03 2.57 -13.35
CA PRO A 117 6.91 1.84 -12.43
C PRO A 117 7.49 2.73 -11.32
N GLU A 118 7.85 3.97 -11.63
CA GLU A 118 8.37 4.92 -10.65
C GLU A 118 7.36 5.26 -9.56
N ARG A 119 6.06 5.34 -9.92
CA ARG A 119 5.01 5.58 -8.93
C ARG A 119 4.84 4.37 -8.01
N LEU A 120 4.91 3.16 -8.54
CA LEU A 120 4.83 1.93 -7.74
C LEU A 120 6.02 1.82 -6.78
N ALA A 121 7.22 2.10 -7.26
CA ALA A 121 8.42 2.16 -6.42
C ALA A 121 8.26 3.18 -5.28
N ALA A 122 7.85 4.41 -5.60
CA ALA A 122 7.63 5.46 -4.59
C ALA A 122 6.56 5.07 -3.54
N LEU A 123 5.51 4.36 -3.95
CA LEU A 123 4.47 3.87 -3.03
C LEU A 123 4.97 2.75 -2.12
N LEU A 124 5.81 1.84 -2.63
CA LEU A 124 6.44 0.79 -1.84
C LEU A 124 7.45 1.38 -0.86
N GLU A 125 8.36 2.22 -1.32
CA GLU A 125 9.37 2.90 -0.48
C GLU A 125 8.72 3.77 0.59
N GLY A 126 7.64 4.47 0.24
CA GLY A 126 6.85 5.26 1.17
C GLY A 126 6.08 4.44 2.22
N ARG A 127 6.10 3.10 2.15
CA ARG A 127 5.31 2.18 3.00
C ARG A 127 3.80 2.35 2.86
N LEU A 128 3.36 2.89 1.72
CA LEU A 128 1.96 2.83 1.36
C LEU A 128 1.67 1.40 0.93
N LEU A 129 2.34 0.87 -0.09
CA LEU A 129 2.16 -0.53 -0.48
C LEU A 129 3.10 -1.47 0.29
N ASP A 130 2.65 -2.70 0.55
CA ASP A 130 3.52 -3.77 1.06
C ASP A 130 4.12 -4.60 -0.10
N LEU A 131 3.35 -4.81 -1.16
CA LEU A 131 3.69 -5.73 -2.25
C LEU A 131 2.95 -5.34 -3.55
N VAL A 132 3.64 -5.48 -4.67
CA VAL A 132 3.10 -5.35 -6.02
C VAL A 132 3.39 -6.62 -6.80
N LEU A 133 2.45 -7.10 -7.59
CA LEU A 133 2.59 -8.23 -8.50
C LEU A 133 2.52 -7.74 -9.94
N LEU A 134 3.50 -8.18 -10.73
CA LEU A 134 3.75 -7.73 -12.10
C LEU A 134 3.85 -8.96 -13.00
N SER A 135 3.37 -8.89 -14.24
CA SER A 135 3.57 -10.01 -15.19
C SER A 135 4.99 -10.07 -15.74
N GLU A 136 5.73 -8.98 -15.63
CA GLU A 136 7.09 -8.83 -16.16
C GLU A 136 8.07 -8.38 -15.07
N PRO A 137 9.35 -8.75 -15.17
CA PRO A 137 10.35 -8.34 -14.21
C PRO A 137 10.56 -6.81 -14.27
N PRO A 138 10.42 -6.08 -13.15
CA PRO A 138 10.64 -4.65 -13.13
C PRO A 138 12.13 -4.32 -13.27
N LEU A 139 12.43 -3.27 -14.03
CA LEU A 139 13.73 -2.63 -14.04
C LEU A 139 13.86 -1.77 -12.78
N LEU A 140 14.57 -2.29 -11.77
CA LEU A 140 14.83 -1.58 -10.52
C LEU A 140 16.18 -0.87 -10.55
N PRO A 141 16.29 0.36 -10.02
CA PRO A 141 17.58 0.99 -9.85
C PRO A 141 18.41 0.24 -8.80
N ALA A 142 19.72 0.11 -9.04
CA ALA A 142 20.64 -0.69 -8.23
C ALA A 142 20.74 -0.24 -6.76
N SER A 143 20.35 0.99 -6.44
CA SER A 143 20.37 1.55 -5.09
C SER A 143 19.01 1.50 -4.37
N SER A 144 18.00 0.84 -4.94
CA SER A 144 16.68 0.77 -4.29
C SER A 144 16.68 -0.26 -3.16
N ALA A 145 15.93 0.03 -2.10
CA ALA A 145 15.62 -0.96 -1.06
C ALA A 145 14.55 -1.97 -1.52
N LEU A 146 14.25 -1.99 -2.82
CA LEU A 146 13.25 -2.83 -3.45
C LEU A 146 13.90 -4.07 -4.04
N ILE A 147 13.17 -5.16 -4.02
CA ILE A 147 13.57 -6.42 -4.64
C ILE A 147 12.45 -6.91 -5.54
N SER A 148 12.83 -7.64 -6.57
CA SER A 148 11.90 -8.44 -7.37
C SER A 148 12.19 -9.92 -7.15
N ARG A 149 11.14 -10.71 -6.97
CA ARG A 149 11.24 -12.19 -6.95
C ARG A 149 10.19 -12.81 -7.86
N PRO A 150 10.56 -13.81 -8.67
CA PRO A 150 9.56 -14.59 -9.38
C PRO A 150 8.69 -15.36 -8.38
N VAL A 151 7.40 -15.46 -8.66
CA VAL A 151 6.40 -16.26 -7.95
C VAL A 151 5.55 -17.00 -8.98
N ALA A 152 4.85 -18.06 -8.56
CA ALA A 152 4.01 -18.85 -9.46
C ALA A 152 4.77 -19.31 -10.73
N GLY A 153 5.92 -19.95 -10.55
CA GLY A 153 6.71 -20.53 -11.64
C GLY A 153 7.18 -19.50 -12.67
N GLU A 154 7.62 -18.33 -12.20
CA GLU A 154 8.17 -17.23 -13.02
C GLU A 154 7.16 -16.50 -13.93
N ARG A 155 5.87 -16.79 -13.77
CA ARG A 155 4.81 -16.10 -14.53
C ARG A 155 4.46 -14.73 -13.96
N ILE A 156 4.79 -14.50 -12.69
CA ILE A 156 4.51 -13.27 -11.96
C ILE A 156 5.77 -12.88 -11.18
N TYR A 157 6.00 -11.59 -11.03
CA TYR A 157 7.07 -11.01 -10.24
C TYR A 157 6.50 -10.24 -9.07
N ALA A 158 6.91 -10.63 -7.86
CA ALA A 158 6.66 -9.93 -6.63
C ALA A 158 7.69 -8.82 -6.43
N LEU A 159 7.22 -7.57 -6.48
CA LEU A 159 7.98 -6.37 -6.18
C LEU A 159 7.63 -5.86 -4.77
N LEU A 160 8.62 -5.80 -3.89
CA LEU A 160 8.44 -5.41 -2.49
C LEU A 160 9.70 -4.77 -1.92
N ARG A 161 9.62 -4.23 -0.71
CA ARG A 161 10.80 -3.79 0.04
C ARG A 161 11.54 -4.97 0.67
N GLN A 162 12.86 -4.89 0.72
CA GLN A 162 13.73 -5.91 1.30
C GLN A 162 13.44 -6.19 2.78
N ASP A 163 13.04 -5.17 3.54
CA ASP A 163 12.73 -5.30 4.96
C ASP A 163 11.47 -6.14 5.25
N LEU A 164 10.61 -6.36 4.24
CA LEU A 164 9.40 -7.16 4.38
C LEU A 164 9.58 -8.64 4.06
N ILE A 165 10.72 -9.08 3.48
CA ILE A 165 10.95 -10.47 3.05
C ILE A 165 10.66 -11.47 4.17
N GLN A 166 11.07 -11.16 5.40
CA GLN A 166 10.97 -12.09 6.52
C GLN A 166 9.57 -12.12 7.15
N THR A 167 8.63 -11.32 6.63
CA THR A 167 7.26 -11.29 7.15
C THR A 167 6.52 -12.56 6.74
N PRO A 168 5.83 -13.26 7.67
CA PRO A 168 5.14 -14.51 7.35
C PRO A 168 4.20 -14.44 6.15
N ALA A 169 3.42 -13.36 6.00
CA ALA A 169 2.54 -13.25 4.83
C ALA A 169 3.27 -13.00 3.52
N ILE A 170 4.41 -12.30 3.54
CA ILE A 170 5.21 -12.15 2.32
C ILE A 170 5.77 -13.52 1.91
N GLN A 171 6.27 -14.30 2.87
CA GLN A 171 6.76 -15.66 2.56
C GLN A 171 5.65 -16.54 2.00
N GLN A 172 4.42 -16.46 2.53
CA GLN A 172 3.29 -17.18 1.94
C GLN A 172 3.05 -16.82 0.47
N VAL A 173 3.25 -15.56 0.07
CA VAL A 173 3.16 -15.18 -1.35
C VAL A 173 4.36 -15.68 -2.15
N LEU A 174 5.57 -15.56 -1.60
CA LEU A 174 6.80 -15.95 -2.29
C LEU A 174 6.92 -17.48 -2.46
N ASP A 175 6.36 -18.25 -1.54
CA ASP A 175 6.34 -19.71 -1.56
C ASP A 175 5.22 -20.28 -2.45
N LEU A 176 4.42 -19.43 -3.09
CA LEU A 176 3.41 -19.87 -4.06
C LEU A 176 4.07 -20.57 -5.25
N GLN A 177 3.95 -21.89 -5.24
CA GLN A 177 4.29 -22.75 -6.36
C GLN A 177 3.15 -22.72 -7.38
N SER A 178 3.48 -22.75 -8.67
CA SER A 178 2.47 -23.06 -9.69
C SER A 178 1.88 -24.45 -9.41
N PRO A 179 0.57 -24.65 -9.58
CA PRO A 179 0.00 -26.00 -9.60
C PRO A 179 0.60 -26.85 -10.71
#